data_AF-A0A835J5R3-F1
#
_entry.id   AF-A0A835J5R3-F1
#
_cell.length_a   1.000
_cell.length_b   1.000
_cell.length_c   1.000
_cell.angle_alpha   90.00
_cell.angle_beta   90.00
_cell.angle_gamma   90.00
#
_symmetry.space_group_name_H-M   'P 1'
#
loop_
_entity.id
_entity.type
_entity.pdbx_description
1 polymer ?
#
loop_
_entity_poly.entity_id
_entity_poly.type
_entity_poly.pdbx_seq_one_letter_code
_entity_poly.pdbx_strand_id
1 'polypeptide(L)'
;MEYVNLAGMSPDGVDEILDKRLVGECNIEEVRDLAAVAHKCLQKFQRKRPSIGEVSQAILKIKQRCLAKEDTMSIEVSRVLTRIEDQQVELSRMASIKGVE
;
A
#
# COMPACT_ATOMS: atom_id res chain seq x y z
N MET A 1 18.22 33.51 -6.33
CA MET A 1 18.65 32.10 -6.28
C MET A 1 17.42 31.20 -6.31
N GLU A 2 17.04 30.74 -7.50
CA GLU A 2 16.02 29.70 -7.72
C GLU A 2 16.72 28.32 -7.74
N TYR A 3 17.34 27.95 -6.63
CA TYR A 3 17.67 26.54 -6.42
C TYR A 3 16.40 25.91 -5.91
N VAL A 4 15.60 25.33 -6.79
CA VAL A 4 15.38 23.89 -6.89
C VAL A 4 14.34 23.73 -8.00
N ASN A 5 14.78 23.52 -9.25
CA ASN A 5 13.97 22.74 -10.17
C ASN A 5 14.05 21.31 -9.60
N LEU A 6 13.24 21.02 -8.57
CA LEU A 6 13.05 19.63 -8.13
C LEU A 6 12.59 18.92 -9.39
N ALA A 7 13.20 17.78 -9.70
CA ALA A 7 12.67 16.82 -10.67
C ALA A 7 11.16 16.94 -10.67
N GLY A 8 10.62 17.45 -11.78
CA GLY A 8 9.27 17.98 -11.79
C GLY A 8 8.36 16.93 -11.19
N MET A 9 7.51 17.32 -10.24
CA MET A 9 6.47 16.43 -9.70
C MET A 9 5.41 16.03 -10.74
N SER A 10 5.78 16.03 -12.02
CA SER A 10 5.23 15.09 -12.97
C SER A 10 5.23 13.68 -12.37
N PRO A 11 4.21 12.86 -12.66
CA PRO A 11 4.11 11.49 -12.18
C PRO A 11 5.41 10.70 -12.39
N ASP A 12 6.10 10.96 -13.50
CA ASP A 12 7.32 10.25 -13.90
C ASP A 12 8.53 10.67 -13.05
N GLY A 13 8.63 11.94 -12.66
CA GLY A 13 9.78 12.46 -11.90
C GLY A 13 9.86 11.98 -10.45
N VAL A 14 8.74 11.56 -9.85
CA VAL A 14 8.74 10.96 -8.50
C VAL A 14 9.24 9.52 -8.54
N ASP A 15 8.91 8.77 -9.59
CA ASP A 15 9.32 7.38 -9.75
C ASP A 15 10.84 7.27 -9.99
N GLU A 16 11.45 8.28 -10.63
CA GLU A 16 12.90 8.36 -10.88
C GLU A 16 13.75 8.55 -9.60
N ILE A 17 13.20 9.19 -8.56
CA ILE A 17 13.91 9.47 -7.30
C ILE A 17 13.66 8.41 -6.23
N LEU A 18 12.82 7.41 -6.51
CA LEU A 18 12.55 6.31 -5.59
C LEU A 18 13.82 5.47 -5.39
N ASP A 19 14.07 5.05 -4.15
CA ASP A 19 15.18 4.15 -3.84
C ASP A 19 15.00 2.84 -4.63
N LYS A 20 16.02 2.49 -5.43
CA LYS A 20 16.04 1.27 -6.25
C LYS A 20 15.79 0.00 -5.44
N ARG A 21 16.11 0.01 -4.15
CA ARG A 21 15.87 -1.10 -3.23
C ARG A 21 14.40 -1.29 -2.86
N LEU A 22 13.56 -0.29 -3.09
CA LEU A 22 12.13 -0.31 -2.80
C LEU A 22 11.27 -0.58 -4.04
N VAL A 23 11.86 -0.58 -5.23
CA VAL A 23 11.15 -0.85 -6.49
C VAL A 23 10.60 -2.28 -6.47
N GLY A 24 9.28 -2.42 -6.63
CA GLY A 24 8.57 -3.70 -6.58
C GLY A 24 8.05 -4.08 -5.18
N GLU A 25 8.60 -3.50 -4.12
CA GLU A 25 8.21 -3.77 -2.73
C GLU A 25 7.21 -2.74 -2.17
N CYS A 26 7.07 -1.59 -2.85
CA CYS A 26 6.20 -0.52 -2.41
C CYS A 26 5.11 -0.17 -3.44
N ASN A 27 3.98 0.31 -2.94
CA ASN A 27 2.91 0.81 -3.79
C ASN A 27 3.29 2.20 -4.33
N ILE A 28 3.45 2.31 -5.65
CA ILE A 28 3.83 3.55 -6.33
C ILE A 28 2.83 4.69 -6.06
N GLU A 29 1.53 4.40 -5.92
CA GLU A 29 0.52 5.42 -5.61
C GLU A 29 0.77 6.05 -4.22
N GLU A 30 1.13 5.23 -3.24
CA GLU A 30 1.42 5.68 -1.87
C GLU A 30 2.73 6.44 -1.79
N VAL A 31 3.73 6.04 -2.58
CA VAL A 31 4.98 6.77 -2.77
C VAL A 31 4.71 8.15 -3.36
N ARG A 32 3.88 8.25 -4.39
CA ARG A 32 3.51 9.53 -5.02
C ARG A 32 2.75 10.45 -4.05
N ASP A 33 1.83 9.91 -3.26
CA ASP A 33 1.14 10.65 -2.21
C ASP A 33 2.11 11.18 -1.14
N LEU A 34 3.08 10.34 -0.72
CA LEU A 34 4.10 10.75 0.24
C LEU A 34 5.02 11.83 -0.33
N ALA A 35 5.42 11.70 -1.60
CA ALA A 35 6.21 12.71 -2.28
C ALA A 35 5.47 14.05 -2.35
N ALA A 36 4.17 14.04 -2.65
CA ALA A 36 3.32 15.25 -2.65
C ALA A 36 3.32 15.97 -1.29
N VAL A 37 3.31 15.23 -0.19
CA VAL A 37 3.45 15.81 1.17
C VAL A 37 4.84 16.42 1.34
N ALA A 38 5.91 15.70 0.99
CA ALA A 38 7.28 16.17 1.11
C ALA A 38 7.53 17.47 0.33
N HIS A 39 7.01 17.58 -0.90
CA HIS A 39 7.16 18.81 -1.69
C HIS A 39 6.42 20.01 -1.11
N LYS A 40 5.23 19.81 -0.51
CA LYS A 40 4.54 20.89 0.21
C LYS A 40 5.39 21.41 1.37
N CYS A 41 6.14 20.55 2.06
CA CYS A 41 7.08 20.96 3.11
C CYS A 41 8.25 21.82 2.59
N LEU A 42 8.67 21.60 1.34
CA LEU A 42 9.78 22.30 0.70
C LEU A 42 9.38 23.62 0.02
N GLN A 43 8.12 24.04 0.12
CA GLN A 43 7.64 25.30 -0.47
C GLN A 43 8.51 26.49 -0.03
N LYS A 44 8.85 27.36 -0.99
CA LYS A 44 9.70 28.54 -0.73
C LYS A 44 9.10 29.48 0.32
N PHE A 45 7.77 29.66 0.25
CA PHE A 45 7.05 30.55 1.16
C PHE A 45 6.55 29.78 2.38
N GLN A 46 6.93 30.21 3.57
CA GLN A 46 6.58 29.56 4.83
C GLN A 46 5.05 29.42 5.02
N ARG A 47 4.26 30.41 4.58
CA ARG A 47 2.79 30.37 4.65
C ARG A 47 2.14 29.26 3.81
N LYS A 48 2.87 28.71 2.83
CA LYS A 48 2.41 27.59 2.00
C LYS A 48 2.87 26.23 2.54
N ARG A 49 3.76 26.22 3.53
CA ARG A 49 4.22 24.98 4.16
C ARG A 49 3.13 24.48 5.12
N PRO A 50 2.86 23.18 5.14
CA PRO A 50 1.97 22.60 6.14
C PRO A 50 2.61 22.67 7.53
N SER A 51 1.76 22.69 8.55
CA SER A 51 2.16 22.44 9.94
C SER A 51 2.59 20.98 10.12
N ILE A 52 3.41 20.72 11.13
CA ILE A 52 3.85 19.34 11.42
C ILE A 52 2.66 18.43 11.77
N GLY A 53 1.58 18.98 12.35
CA GLY A 53 0.35 18.25 12.61
C GLY A 53 -0.34 17.78 11.33
N GLU A 54 -0.46 18.66 10.33
CA GLU A 54 -1.00 18.31 9.01
C GLU A 54 -0.14 17.27 8.29
N VAL A 55 1.19 17.39 8.36
CA VAL A 55 2.13 16.41 7.80
C VAL A 55 1.94 15.04 8.47
N SER A 56 1.88 15.02 9.81
CA SER A 56 1.71 13.78 10.58
C SER A 56 0.38 13.10 10.26
N GLN A 57 -0.70 13.88 10.15
CA GLN A 57 -2.01 13.37 9.78
C GLN A 57 -2.04 12.82 8.35
N ALA A 58 -1.39 13.49 7.39
CA ALA A 58 -1.30 13.02 6.02
C ALA A 58 -0.54 11.69 5.91
N ILE A 59 0.60 11.57 6.60
CA ILE A 59 1.39 10.32 6.65
C ILE A 59 0.58 9.20 7.30
N LEU A 60 -0.15 9.48 8.39
CA LEU A 60 -0.99 8.49 9.05
C LEU A 60 -2.10 7.96 8.12
N LYS A 61 -2.72 8.83 7.32
CA LYS A 61 -3.72 8.43 6.31
C LYS A 61 -3.13 7.55 5.21
N ILE A 62 -1.92 7.85 4.76
CA ILE A 62 -1.21 7.00 3.79
C ILE A 62 -0.98 5.62 4.41
N LYS A 63 -0.40 5.56 5.62
CA LYS A 63 -0.15 4.31 6.36
C LYS A 63 -1.40 3.46 6.54
N GLN A 64 -2.53 4.07 6.90
CA GLN A 64 -3.79 3.34 7.07
C GLN A 64 -4.27 2.68 5.78
N ARG A 65 -4.07 3.33 4.62
CA ARG A 65 -4.40 2.73 3.32
C ARG A 65 -3.47 1.57 2.96
N CYS A 66 -2.19 1.63 3.33
CA CYS A 66 -1.27 0.50 3.19
C CYS A 66 -1.79 -0.73 3.95
N LEU A 67 -2.15 -0.53 5.23
CA LEU A 67 -2.62 -1.60 6.11
C LEU A 67 -3.99 -2.16 5.69
N ALA A 68 -4.92 -1.30 5.27
CA ALA A 68 -6.25 -1.75 4.83
C ALA A 68 -6.19 -2.63 3.56
N LYS A 69 -5.24 -2.38 2.65
CA LYS A 69 -5.02 -3.23 1.47
C LYS A 69 -4.46 -4.61 1.87
N GLU A 70 -3.58 -4.65 2.85
CA GLU A 70 -3.03 -5.89 3.41
C GLU A 70 -4.09 -6.70 4.16
N ASP A 71 -4.92 -6.04 4.98
CA ASP A 71 -6.06 -6.67 5.66
C ASP A 71 -7.10 -7.21 4.68
N THR A 72 -7.38 -6.49 3.58
CA THR A 72 -8.32 -6.98 2.56
C THR A 72 -7.80 -8.26 1.90
N MET A 73 -6.50 -8.33 1.59
CA MET A 73 -5.90 -9.57 1.08
C MET A 73 -5.90 -10.69 2.13
N SER A 74 -5.61 -10.38 3.39
CA SER A 74 -5.65 -11.34 4.49
C SER A 74 -7.06 -11.92 4.71
N ILE A 75 -8.09 -11.08 4.63
CA ILE A 75 -9.50 -11.48 4.75
C ILE A 75 -9.92 -12.35 3.55
N GLU A 76 -9.55 -11.96 2.33
CA GLU A 76 -9.84 -12.73 1.12
C GLU A 76 -9.17 -14.12 1.16
N VAL A 77 -7.88 -14.18 1.52
CA VAL A 77 -7.13 -15.44 1.63
C VAL A 77 -7.74 -16.33 2.71
N SER A 78 -8.07 -15.79 3.88
CA SER A 78 -8.73 -16.54 4.96
C SER A 78 -10.05 -17.15 4.49
N ARG A 79 -10.87 -16.38 3.76
CA ARG A 79 -12.16 -16.83 3.23
C ARG A 79 -12.01 -17.92 2.17
N VAL A 80 -10.96 -17.85 1.35
CA VAL A 80 -10.63 -18.89 0.36
C VAL A 80 -10.16 -20.17 1.08
N LEU A 81 -9.31 -20.05 2.11
CA LEU A 81 -8.83 -21.19 2.89
C LEU A 81 -9.98 -21.94 3.58
N THR A 82 -10.92 -21.23 4.21
CA THR A 82 -12.09 -21.88 4.83
C THR A 82 -12.91 -22.69 3.82
N ARG A 83 -13.09 -22.17 2.59
CA ARG A 83 -13.81 -22.90 1.53
C ARG A 83 -13.07 -24.16 1.08
N ILE A 84 -11.74 -24.13 1.04
CA ILE A 84 -10.92 -25.28 0.68
C ILE A 84 -10.99 -26.35 1.77
N GLU A 85 -10.92 -25.95 3.04
CA GLU A 85 -11.08 -26.86 4.18
C GLU A 85 -12.44 -27.56 4.16
N ASP A 86 -13.53 -26.82 3.94
CA ASP A 86 -14.88 -27.38 3.84
C ASP A 86 -14.97 -28.43 2.71
N GLN A 87 -14.40 -28.13 1.54
CA GLN A 87 -14.35 -29.07 0.40
C GLN A 87 -13.54 -30.33 0.72
N GLN A 88 -12.44 -30.20 1.49
CA GLN A 88 -11.60 -31.34 1.86
C GLN A 88 -12.31 -32.30 2.83
N VAL A 89 -13.12 -31.76 3.75
CA VAL A 89 -13.97 -32.56 4.67
C VAL A 89 -15.06 -33.30 3.90
N GLU A 90 -15.68 -32.66 2.91
CA GLU A 90 -16.72 -33.29 2.10
C GLU A 90 -16.17 -34.42 1.23
N LEU A 91 -15.02 -34.21 0.57
CA LEU A 91 -14.33 -35.24 -0.22
C LEU A 91 -13.88 -36.45 0.62
N SER A 92 -13.39 -36.23 1.83
CA SER A 92 -12.99 -37.31 2.74
C SER A 92 -14.19 -38.11 3.26
N ARG A 93 -15.33 -37.45 3.53
CA ARG A 93 -16.59 -38.15 3.79
C ARG A 93 -17.00 -39.02 2.62
N MET A 94 -16.98 -38.49 1.39
CA MET A 94 -17.32 -39.27 0.19
C MET A 94 -16.39 -40.48 -0.03
N ALA A 95 -15.10 -40.33 0.23
CA ALA A 95 -14.12 -41.41 0.11
C ALA A 95 -14.33 -42.51 1.17
N SER A 96 -14.74 -42.15 2.38
CA SER A 96 -14.98 -43.09 3.49
C SER A 96 -16.20 -44.01 3.25
N ILE A 97 -17.24 -43.48 2.58
CA ILE A 97 -18.46 -44.25 2.28
C ILE A 97 -18.22 -45.30 1.18
N LYS A 98 -17.15 -45.15 0.39
CA LYS A 98 -16.82 -46.05 -0.72
C LYS A 98 -15.98 -47.28 -0.31
N GLY A 99 -15.72 -47.47 0.99
CA GLY A 99 -14.92 -48.57 1.54
C GLY A 99 -15.71 -49.72 2.16
N VAL A 100 -17.04 -49.74 2.03
CA VAL A 100 -17.89 -50.84 2.50
C VAL A 100 -18.52 -51.51 1.27
N GLU A 101 -17.74 -52.38 0.62
CA GLU A 101 -18.22 -53.45 -0.26
C GLU A 101 -17.94 -54.80 0.41
#